data_AF-A0A1V2C777-F1
#
_entry.id   AF-A0A1V2C777-F1
#
_cell.length_a   1.000
_cell.length_b   1.000
_cell.length_c   1.000
_cell.angle_alpha   90.00
_cell.angle_beta   90.00
_cell.angle_gamma   90.00
#
_symmetry.space_group_name_H-M   'P 1'
#
loop_
_entity.id
_entity.type
_entity.pdbx_description
1 polymer ?
#
loop_
_entity_poly.entity_id
_entity_poly.type
_entity_poly.pdbx_seq_one_letter_code
_entity_poly.pdbx_strand_id
1 'polypeptide(L)'
;MKDLSSTTCVDPISESQYPVLESFTGSQPILPQYWECTCLLHPFSPLQSNSTVADKASPFFEICIATVYYAAGIGLNALLVGSSGRRWWYNVTPSQTTVSTDGVNFVPVDMGWTVPTTNWFGNESGNANCAGTSYLNWMEAQQVNWWKIPVGSSTPAPATWMWFDSVFNLPVRLMFGQGPVASPTMGDVNQLALFQMFSFSYFSSFQGLSSNPLSSPLIDPVIAGFSFGNPNNYELFEWNTNFGMTVFMTPVNEQFNPLPTRVLYNWAADNEYKVSSDRSQSTLMKNTYNKIGPNDPFTSQVALLTGPSPLGMTPPPNSRAGFIINYSGDEITKCVGFANFPFPQEAPNWVQIPAVGGSIQATILNNPVLCPNNPVTVLGVLFPPSGTNYPDSTYLWTWYSPLNASGSSSRPVTFMQSQSGVGLGTSLALADYFDYVEFTTPIPPCNFAVPPTDFEVAADPAPNTPANPNPSYPWFDTGIRMNASTVASISYLKGLWTANPNDNNGQLYNANGNPTYINAKPGYTMPNENEGALIGKIGETVFLVGMGVTTPAGLVGKLELCINDDLNGEYGAGLSDNIGSITVQITVGF
;
A
#
# COMPACT_ATOMS: atom_id res chain seq x y z
N MET A 1 16.71 -24.58 1.23
CA MET A 1 17.91 -24.14 1.98
C MET A 1 19.15 -23.82 1.12
N LYS A 2 19.18 -24.08 -0.20
CA LYS A 2 20.31 -23.62 -1.04
C LYS A 2 20.48 -22.10 -1.06
N ASP A 3 19.40 -21.33 -0.91
CA ASP A 3 19.43 -19.86 -0.87
C ASP A 3 19.95 -19.24 0.44
N LEU A 4 20.17 -20.05 1.49
CA LEU A 4 20.70 -19.59 2.78
C LEU A 4 22.11 -20.15 3.08
N SER A 5 22.77 -20.77 2.10
CA SER A 5 24.11 -21.36 2.31
C SER A 5 25.24 -20.32 2.21
N SER A 6 25.74 -19.92 3.39
CA SER A 6 27.12 -19.52 3.77
C SER A 6 27.96 -18.57 2.89
N THR A 7 27.40 -17.89 1.90
CA THR A 7 28.02 -16.68 1.35
C THR A 7 27.33 -15.49 2.01
N THR A 8 28.10 -14.52 2.50
CA THR A 8 27.57 -13.27 3.06
C THR A 8 26.62 -12.68 2.00
N CYS A 9 25.33 -12.66 2.28
CA CYS A 9 24.37 -12.11 1.34
C CYS A 9 24.62 -10.60 1.27
N VAL A 10 25.18 -10.13 0.16
CA VAL A 10 25.46 -8.71 -0.02
C VAL A 10 24.21 -8.08 -0.64
N ASP A 11 23.65 -7.10 0.06
CA ASP A 11 22.66 -6.20 -0.51
C ASP A 11 23.36 -5.36 -1.60
N PRO A 12 22.90 -5.41 -2.87
CA PRO A 12 23.50 -4.61 -3.93
C PRO A 12 23.27 -3.11 -3.79
N ILE A 13 22.37 -2.68 -2.89
CA ILE A 13 22.14 -1.28 -2.56
C ILE A 13 22.84 -0.94 -1.23
N SER A 14 23.72 0.06 -1.28
CA SER A 14 24.44 0.55 -0.10
C SER A 14 23.55 1.37 0.83
N GLU A 15 23.89 1.38 2.12
CA GLU A 15 23.20 2.19 3.14
C GLU A 15 23.16 3.68 2.79
N SER A 16 24.20 4.22 2.14
CA SER A 16 24.26 5.63 1.73
C SER A 16 23.26 6.01 0.63
N GLN A 17 22.68 5.04 -0.07
CA GLN A 17 21.67 5.29 -1.10
C GLN A 17 20.26 5.40 -0.51
N TYR A 18 20.06 5.04 0.77
CA TYR A 18 18.76 5.22 1.41
C TYR A 18 18.48 6.70 1.64
N PRO A 19 17.22 7.13 1.49
CA PRO A 19 16.86 8.51 1.81
C PRO A 19 16.89 8.73 3.32
N VAL A 20 17.22 9.96 3.71
CA VAL A 20 17.43 10.35 5.11
C VAL A 20 16.61 11.62 5.40
N LEU A 21 15.91 11.62 6.54
CA LEU A 21 15.31 12.81 7.11
C LEU A 21 16.32 13.50 8.03
N GLU A 22 16.63 14.75 7.71
CA GLU A 22 17.36 15.65 8.58
C GLU A 22 16.43 16.19 9.67
N SER A 23 17.00 16.49 10.86
CA SER A 23 16.22 17.07 11.95
C SER A 23 15.78 18.49 11.62
N PHE A 24 14.49 18.77 11.81
CA PHE A 24 13.93 20.11 11.62
C PHE A 24 13.75 20.82 12.97
N THR A 25 14.14 22.09 13.04
CA THR A 25 14.03 22.93 14.27
C THR A 25 13.31 24.25 14.03
N GLY A 26 12.77 24.47 12.82
CA GLY A 26 12.05 25.68 12.49
C GLY A 26 10.65 25.72 13.09
N SER A 27 9.95 26.84 12.89
CA SER A 27 8.56 26.99 13.28
C SER A 27 7.61 26.38 12.25
N GLN A 28 6.40 26.06 12.71
CA GLN A 28 5.29 25.68 11.85
C GLN A 28 5.07 26.74 10.75
N PRO A 29 4.83 26.32 9.49
CA PRO A 29 4.49 27.22 8.39
C PRO A 29 3.26 28.08 8.67
N ILE A 30 3.36 29.36 8.34
CA ILE A 30 2.25 30.32 8.33
C ILE A 30 2.20 30.93 6.94
N LEU A 31 1.05 30.82 6.27
CA LEU A 31 0.91 31.37 4.93
C LEU A 31 0.77 32.89 4.94
N PRO A 32 1.19 33.56 3.84
CA PRO A 32 0.93 34.98 3.64
C PRO A 32 -0.57 35.32 3.76
N GLN A 33 -0.88 36.55 4.17
CA GLN A 33 -2.27 37.04 4.22
C GLN A 33 -2.94 37.05 2.84
N TYR A 34 -2.17 37.33 1.81
CA TYR A 34 -2.59 37.31 0.40
C TYR A 34 -1.61 36.44 -0.36
N TRP A 35 -2.11 35.54 -1.19
CA TRP A 35 -1.26 34.72 -2.04
C TRP A 35 -2.00 34.28 -3.28
N GLU A 36 -1.21 33.85 -4.25
CA GLU A 36 -1.69 33.09 -5.39
C GLU A 36 -0.82 31.86 -5.64
N CYS A 37 -1.41 30.86 -6.30
CA CYS A 37 -0.68 29.68 -6.71
C CYS A 37 -1.21 29.09 -8.02
N THR A 38 -0.36 28.32 -8.68
CA THR A 38 -0.74 27.41 -9.75
C THR A 38 -0.41 25.98 -9.35
N CYS A 39 -1.39 25.09 -9.41
CA CYS A 39 -1.24 23.72 -8.93
C CYS A 39 -1.76 22.66 -9.92
N LEU A 40 -1.17 21.47 -9.83
CA LEU A 40 -1.61 20.23 -10.48
C LEU A 40 -2.33 19.37 -9.45
N LEU A 41 -3.54 18.90 -9.79
CA LEU A 41 -4.49 18.29 -8.87
C LEU A 41 -4.90 16.88 -9.37
N HIS A 42 -4.69 15.86 -8.53
CA HIS A 42 -5.00 14.46 -8.86
C HIS A 42 -6.27 14.01 -8.14
N PRO A 43 -7.31 13.55 -8.86
CA PRO A 43 -8.56 13.13 -8.25
C PRO A 43 -8.39 11.81 -7.48
N PHE A 44 -9.35 11.52 -6.59
CA PHE A 44 -9.41 10.26 -5.85
C PHE A 44 -9.79 9.07 -6.73
N SER A 45 -10.62 9.27 -7.74
CA SER A 45 -11.13 8.18 -8.56
C SER A 45 -11.56 8.67 -9.94
N PRO A 46 -11.72 7.77 -10.93
CA PRO A 46 -12.54 8.06 -12.10
C PRO A 46 -14.02 8.16 -11.70
N LEU A 47 -14.88 8.53 -12.66
CA LEU A 47 -16.33 8.44 -12.47
C LEU A 47 -16.73 7.01 -12.08
N GLN A 48 -17.66 6.93 -11.14
CA GLN A 48 -18.17 5.69 -10.58
C GLN A 48 -19.55 5.35 -11.18
N SER A 49 -19.95 4.09 -11.08
CA SER A 49 -21.23 3.55 -11.54
C SER A 49 -22.42 4.22 -10.86
N ASN A 50 -22.23 4.64 -9.61
CA ASN A 50 -23.20 5.38 -8.82
C ASN A 50 -23.07 6.92 -8.92
N SER A 51 -22.16 7.45 -9.76
CA SER A 51 -21.98 8.91 -9.89
C SER A 51 -23.25 9.61 -10.38
N THR A 52 -23.66 10.62 -9.61
CA THR A 52 -24.80 11.48 -9.89
C THR A 52 -24.54 12.44 -11.06
N VAL A 53 -25.56 13.18 -11.48
CA VAL A 53 -25.40 14.24 -12.50
C VAL A 53 -24.45 15.33 -12.01
N ALA A 54 -24.48 15.66 -10.71
CA ALA A 54 -23.58 16.65 -10.12
C ALA A 54 -22.12 16.15 -10.13
N ASP A 55 -21.89 14.89 -9.77
CA ASP A 55 -20.56 14.27 -9.78
C ASP A 55 -19.94 14.31 -11.18
N LYS A 56 -20.72 13.92 -12.20
CA LYS A 56 -20.31 13.96 -13.61
C LYS A 56 -19.97 15.36 -14.11
N ALA A 57 -20.61 16.38 -13.55
CA ALA A 57 -20.37 17.78 -13.87
C ALA A 57 -19.21 18.40 -13.08
N SER A 58 -18.72 17.73 -12.04
CA SER A 58 -17.67 18.24 -11.15
C SER A 58 -16.25 17.98 -11.71
N PRO A 59 -15.24 18.73 -11.24
CA PRO A 59 -13.83 18.51 -11.61
C PRO A 59 -13.17 17.33 -10.87
N PHE A 60 -13.79 16.79 -9.82
CA PHE A 60 -13.11 15.92 -8.84
C PHE A 60 -12.88 14.46 -9.30
N PHE A 61 -13.16 14.17 -10.56
CA PHE A 61 -13.00 12.85 -11.17
C PHE A 61 -12.02 12.83 -12.35
N GLU A 62 -11.33 13.95 -12.57
CA GLU A 62 -10.31 14.07 -13.61
C GLU A 62 -9.11 14.88 -13.11
N ILE A 63 -7.97 14.71 -13.77
CA ILE A 63 -6.78 15.50 -13.47
C ILE A 63 -7.04 16.97 -13.88
N CYS A 64 -6.69 17.89 -12.99
CA CYS A 64 -6.91 19.32 -13.19
C CYS A 64 -5.62 20.11 -12.99
N ILE A 65 -5.54 21.26 -13.64
CA ILE A 65 -4.64 22.35 -13.23
C ILE A 65 -5.51 23.51 -12.71
N ALA A 66 -5.00 24.27 -11.75
CA ALA A 66 -5.76 25.37 -11.17
C ALA A 66 -4.92 26.61 -10.88
N THR A 67 -5.52 27.79 -11.08
CA THR A 67 -5.05 29.07 -10.53
C THR A 67 -5.90 29.37 -9.31
N VAL A 68 -5.28 29.67 -8.18
CA VAL A 68 -5.98 29.97 -6.92
C VAL A 68 -5.49 31.29 -6.36
N TYR A 69 -6.43 32.16 -6.02
CA TYR A 69 -6.22 33.43 -5.34
C TYR A 69 -6.83 33.38 -3.95
N TYR A 70 -6.13 33.92 -2.97
CA TYR A 70 -6.58 33.90 -1.58
C TYR A 70 -6.38 35.25 -0.89
N ALA A 71 -7.34 35.59 -0.04
CA ALA A 71 -7.20 36.66 0.93
C ALA A 71 -7.77 36.25 2.29
N ALA A 72 -6.92 36.28 3.32
CA ALA A 72 -7.27 35.80 4.65
C ALA A 72 -8.49 36.50 5.23
N GLY A 73 -9.44 35.70 5.70
CA GLY A 73 -10.73 36.17 6.24
C GLY A 73 -11.70 36.75 5.21
N ILE A 74 -11.31 36.88 3.93
CA ILE A 74 -12.16 37.45 2.88
C ILE A 74 -12.66 36.36 1.93
N GLY A 75 -11.77 35.50 1.42
CA GLY A 75 -12.19 34.45 0.50
C GLY A 75 -11.06 33.75 -0.27
N LEU A 76 -11.47 32.80 -1.11
CA LEU A 76 -10.64 32.05 -2.03
C LEU A 76 -11.36 31.96 -3.38
N ASN A 77 -10.71 32.42 -4.45
CA ASN A 77 -11.20 32.27 -5.82
C ASN A 77 -10.31 31.26 -6.56
N ALA A 78 -10.90 30.33 -7.29
CA ALA A 78 -10.15 29.33 -8.05
C ALA A 78 -10.72 29.13 -9.44
N LEU A 79 -9.83 29.03 -10.43
CA LEU A 79 -10.15 28.56 -11.78
C LEU A 79 -9.49 27.21 -12.00
N LEU A 80 -10.29 26.17 -12.14
CA LEU A 80 -9.84 24.83 -12.49
C LEU A 80 -10.06 24.57 -13.97
N VAL A 81 -9.09 23.95 -14.62
CA VAL A 81 -9.18 23.42 -15.98
C VAL A 81 -8.92 21.92 -15.90
N GLY A 82 -9.88 21.11 -16.35
CA GLY A 82 -9.77 19.66 -16.37
C GLY A 82 -9.20 19.13 -17.68
N SER A 83 -8.75 17.88 -17.67
CA SER A 83 -8.30 17.15 -18.85
C SER A 83 -9.32 17.12 -20.00
N SER A 84 -10.61 17.22 -19.68
CA SER A 84 -11.70 17.30 -20.66
C SER A 84 -11.83 18.68 -21.33
N GLY A 85 -11.00 19.66 -20.93
CA GLY A 85 -11.09 21.06 -21.35
C GLY A 85 -12.22 21.86 -20.69
N ARG A 86 -12.98 21.25 -19.76
CA ARG A 86 -14.00 21.94 -18.97
C ARG A 86 -13.33 22.87 -17.95
N ARG A 87 -14.08 23.91 -17.57
CA ARG A 87 -13.62 24.95 -16.65
C ARG A 87 -14.61 25.12 -15.51
N TRP A 88 -14.09 25.37 -14.32
CA TRP A 88 -14.87 25.66 -13.11
C TRP A 88 -14.27 26.84 -12.37
N TRP A 89 -15.08 27.87 -12.17
CA TRP A 89 -14.74 29.04 -11.37
C TRP A 89 -15.43 28.91 -10.01
N TYR A 90 -14.66 28.74 -8.95
CA TYR A 90 -15.16 28.73 -7.58
C TYR A 90 -14.87 30.06 -6.91
N ASN A 91 -15.88 30.60 -6.22
CA ASN A 91 -15.71 31.70 -5.28
C ASN A 91 -16.16 31.22 -3.90
N VAL A 92 -15.22 31.14 -2.96
CA VAL A 92 -15.44 30.72 -1.58
C VAL A 92 -15.35 31.96 -0.70
N THR A 93 -16.43 32.30 -0.01
CA THR A 93 -16.49 33.40 0.97
C THR A 93 -16.88 32.85 2.34
N PRO A 94 -16.75 33.63 3.44
CA PRO A 94 -17.17 33.18 4.77
C PRO A 94 -18.66 32.80 4.87
N SER A 95 -19.50 33.26 3.93
CA SER A 95 -20.94 33.04 3.96
C SER A 95 -21.44 32.02 2.94
N GLN A 96 -20.71 31.79 1.84
CA GLN A 96 -21.16 30.89 0.77
C GLN A 96 -20.03 30.44 -0.15
N THR A 97 -20.25 29.31 -0.83
CA THR A 97 -19.48 28.92 -2.02
C THR A 97 -20.36 29.06 -3.25
N THR A 98 -19.83 29.64 -4.32
CA THR A 98 -20.48 29.64 -5.63
C THR A 98 -19.58 29.03 -6.69
N VAL A 99 -20.18 28.43 -7.70
CA VAL A 99 -19.49 27.86 -8.86
C VAL A 99 -20.08 28.39 -10.17
N SER A 100 -19.23 28.58 -11.16
CA SER A 100 -19.61 28.85 -12.55
C SER A 100 -18.88 27.91 -13.49
N THR A 101 -19.51 27.54 -14.61
CA THR A 101 -18.90 26.76 -15.70
C THR A 101 -18.71 27.57 -16.99
N ASP A 102 -19.10 28.85 -16.99
CA ASP A 102 -18.95 29.78 -18.11
C ASP A 102 -18.17 31.06 -17.72
N GLY A 103 -17.77 31.18 -16.45
CA GLY A 103 -17.07 32.32 -15.88
C GLY A 103 -17.95 33.54 -15.63
N VAL A 104 -19.26 33.45 -15.89
CA VAL A 104 -20.20 34.59 -15.82
C VAL A 104 -21.34 34.30 -14.85
N ASN A 105 -21.99 33.15 -14.98
CA ASN A 105 -23.15 32.76 -14.20
C ASN A 105 -22.70 31.91 -13.00
N PHE A 106 -22.70 32.54 -11.81
CA PHE A 106 -22.32 31.87 -10.56
C PHE A 106 -23.56 31.40 -9.80
N VAL A 107 -23.57 30.12 -9.46
CA VAL A 107 -24.66 29.47 -8.72
C VAL A 107 -24.16 29.06 -7.34
N PRO A 108 -24.90 29.33 -6.25
CA PRO A 108 -24.57 28.81 -4.93
C PRO A 108 -24.53 27.29 -4.90
N VAL A 109 -23.50 26.75 -4.25
CA VAL A 109 -23.34 25.32 -4.00
C VAL A 109 -22.95 25.11 -2.55
N ASP A 110 -23.49 24.05 -1.94
CA ASP A 110 -23.00 23.59 -0.65
C ASP A 110 -21.89 22.57 -0.91
N MET A 111 -20.68 22.92 -0.48
CA MET A 111 -19.48 22.09 -0.60
C MET A 111 -18.94 21.66 0.78
N GLY A 112 -19.57 22.11 1.87
CA GLY A 112 -19.01 21.93 3.22
C GLY A 112 -17.69 22.66 3.42
N TRP A 113 -17.34 23.61 2.55
CA TRP A 113 -16.07 24.34 2.62
C TRP A 113 -16.19 25.58 3.48
N THR A 114 -15.09 25.89 4.16
CA THR A 114 -14.88 27.18 4.85
C THR A 114 -13.68 27.89 4.23
N VAL A 115 -13.61 29.21 4.33
CA VAL A 115 -12.43 29.96 3.88
C VAL A 115 -11.24 29.55 4.75
N PRO A 116 -10.14 29.03 4.17
CA PRO A 116 -8.98 28.63 4.96
C PRO A 116 -8.42 29.79 5.77
N THR A 117 -7.83 29.52 6.93
CA THR A 117 -7.02 30.52 7.65
C THR A 117 -5.59 30.55 7.10
N THR A 118 -4.75 31.47 7.58
CA THR A 118 -3.30 31.44 7.28
C THR A 118 -2.59 30.27 7.97
N ASN A 119 -3.27 29.60 8.91
CA ASN A 119 -2.84 28.33 9.47
C ASN A 119 -3.38 27.19 8.61
N TRP A 120 -2.49 26.61 7.83
CA TRP A 120 -2.84 25.61 6.83
C TRP A 120 -3.07 24.21 7.39
N PHE A 121 -2.73 24.02 8.67
CA PHE A 121 -3.03 22.81 9.42
C PHE A 121 -4.42 22.85 10.06
N GLY A 122 -5.15 23.95 9.87
CA GLY A 122 -6.52 24.12 10.34
C GLY A 122 -6.63 23.94 11.86
N ASN A 123 -7.69 23.27 12.28
CA ASN A 123 -7.96 22.99 13.69
C ASN A 123 -6.96 21.99 14.29
N GLU A 124 -6.27 21.23 13.45
CA GLU A 124 -5.27 20.23 13.86
C GLU A 124 -3.86 20.80 14.00
N SER A 125 -3.71 22.13 13.90
CA SER A 125 -2.42 22.80 14.10
C SER A 125 -1.72 22.45 15.41
N GLY A 126 -2.46 22.20 16.50
CA GLY A 126 -1.87 21.79 17.77
C GLY A 126 -1.25 20.39 17.74
N ASN A 127 -1.68 19.57 16.78
CA ASN A 127 -1.23 18.19 16.55
C ASN A 127 -0.29 18.07 15.33
N ALA A 128 0.06 19.19 14.69
CA ALA A 128 0.96 19.19 13.55
C ALA A 128 2.36 18.72 13.96
N ASN A 129 2.89 17.73 13.25
CA ASN A 129 4.20 17.15 13.52
C ASN A 129 5.07 17.18 12.27
N CYS A 130 6.31 17.63 12.41
CA CYS A 130 7.30 17.56 11.35
C CYS A 130 8.18 16.31 11.52
N ALA A 131 8.17 15.43 10.53
CA ALA A 131 9.01 14.24 10.52
C ALA A 131 10.49 14.56 10.25
N GLY A 132 10.76 15.69 9.59
CA GLY A 132 12.10 16.15 9.25
C GLY A 132 12.16 16.85 7.90
N THR A 133 13.38 17.06 7.42
CA THR A 133 13.68 17.75 6.16
C THR A 133 14.39 16.82 5.19
N SER A 134 13.98 16.80 3.94
CA SER A 134 14.61 16.03 2.85
C SER A 134 14.16 16.59 1.50
N TYR A 135 14.91 16.31 0.44
CA TYR A 135 14.36 16.39 -0.92
C TYR A 135 13.15 15.47 -1.07
N LEU A 136 12.33 15.74 -2.08
CA LEU A 136 11.20 14.86 -2.40
C LEU A 136 11.65 13.57 -3.06
N ASN A 137 12.58 13.63 -4.02
CA ASN A 137 13.03 12.49 -4.82
C ASN A 137 14.42 12.78 -5.42
N TRP A 138 14.89 11.86 -6.25
CA TRP A 138 16.20 11.90 -6.92
C TRP A 138 16.47 13.15 -7.78
N MET A 139 15.44 13.91 -8.16
CA MET A 139 15.65 15.14 -8.94
C MET A 139 16.20 16.28 -8.09
N GLU A 140 16.07 16.17 -6.76
CA GLU A 140 16.58 17.15 -5.79
C GLU A 140 16.16 18.60 -6.11
N ALA A 141 14.98 18.76 -6.75
CA ALA A 141 14.49 20.06 -7.22
C ALA A 141 14.23 21.02 -6.06
N GLN A 142 13.71 20.50 -4.96
CA GLN A 142 13.32 21.27 -3.79
C GLN A 142 13.48 20.46 -2.52
N GLN A 143 14.21 21.01 -1.54
CA GLN A 143 14.31 20.43 -0.21
C GLN A 143 13.12 20.92 0.61
N VAL A 144 12.40 19.98 1.24
CA VAL A 144 11.11 20.26 1.89
C VAL A 144 11.07 19.72 3.32
N ASN A 145 10.24 20.36 4.13
CA ASN A 145 9.88 19.94 5.48
C ASN A 145 8.62 19.07 5.41
N TRP A 146 8.69 17.87 5.99
CA TRP A 146 7.67 16.83 5.91
C TRP A 146 6.72 16.93 7.09
N TRP A 147 5.63 17.66 6.94
CA TRP A 147 4.64 17.83 7.98
C TRP A 147 3.46 16.88 7.81
N LYS A 148 2.85 16.48 8.93
CA LYS A 148 1.61 15.72 8.98
C LYS A 148 0.68 16.25 10.07
N ILE A 149 -0.61 16.04 9.86
CA ILE A 149 -1.66 16.19 10.86
C ILE A 149 -2.57 14.95 10.87
N PRO A 150 -3.09 14.54 12.03
CA PRO A 150 -4.15 13.54 12.08
C PRO A 150 -5.42 14.09 11.43
N VAL A 151 -6.18 13.23 10.75
CA VAL A 151 -7.51 13.56 10.21
C VAL A 151 -8.49 12.41 10.45
N GLY A 152 -9.76 12.76 10.63
CA GLY A 152 -10.81 11.78 10.92
C GLY A 152 -10.83 11.30 12.37
N SER A 153 -11.59 10.24 12.62
CA SER A 153 -11.90 9.74 13.97
C SER A 153 -11.44 8.30 14.24
N SER A 154 -10.77 7.64 13.30
CA SER A 154 -10.24 6.29 13.52
C SER A 154 -9.01 6.30 14.42
N THR A 155 -8.64 5.13 14.95
CA THR A 155 -7.46 4.97 15.79
C THR A 155 -6.61 3.80 15.28
N PRO A 156 -5.36 4.04 14.81
CA PRO A 156 -4.76 5.37 14.62
C PRO A 156 -5.49 6.19 13.53
N ALA A 157 -5.39 7.51 13.62
CA ALA A 157 -6.03 8.39 12.64
C ALA A 157 -5.21 8.42 11.34
N PRO A 158 -5.86 8.53 10.16
CA PRO A 158 -5.19 8.86 8.92
C PRO A 158 -4.39 10.17 9.05
N ALA A 159 -3.39 10.34 8.19
CA ALA A 159 -2.52 11.51 8.15
C ALA A 159 -2.70 12.27 6.85
N THR A 160 -3.03 13.56 6.95
CA THR A 160 -2.83 14.49 5.83
C THR A 160 -1.40 15.00 5.90
N TRP A 161 -0.65 14.75 4.82
CA TRP A 161 0.75 15.15 4.68
C TRP A 161 0.88 16.43 3.87
N MET A 162 1.76 17.31 4.32
CA MET A 162 1.99 18.62 3.74
C MET A 162 3.50 18.87 3.66
N TRP A 163 3.97 19.20 2.46
CA TRP A 163 5.38 19.49 2.23
C TRP A 163 5.55 20.97 1.96
N PHE A 164 6.42 21.59 2.73
CA PHE A 164 6.75 23.00 2.63
C PHE A 164 8.20 23.15 2.24
N ASP A 165 8.51 24.08 1.35
CA ASP A 165 9.87 24.46 1.02
C ASP A 165 10.65 24.80 2.29
N SER A 166 11.86 24.23 2.41
CA SER A 166 12.67 24.37 3.63
C SER A 166 13.23 25.77 3.85
N VAL A 167 13.29 26.61 2.81
CA VAL A 167 13.86 27.96 2.84
C VAL A 167 12.78 29.03 2.99
N PHE A 168 11.75 28.97 2.15
CA PHE A 168 10.67 29.95 2.05
C PHE A 168 9.45 29.58 2.88
N ASN A 169 9.37 28.34 3.36
CA ASN A 169 8.25 27.84 4.16
C ASN A 169 6.90 27.91 3.43
N LEU A 170 6.94 27.78 2.10
CA LEU A 170 5.78 27.80 1.22
C LEU A 170 5.40 26.39 0.78
N PRO A 171 4.11 26.10 0.53
CA PRO A 171 3.65 24.86 -0.08
C PRO A 171 4.46 24.40 -1.29
N VAL A 172 4.71 23.10 -1.32
CA VAL A 172 5.20 22.39 -2.50
C VAL A 172 4.23 21.27 -2.89
N ARG A 173 3.68 20.57 -1.88
CA ARG A 173 2.86 19.38 -2.11
C ARG A 173 1.90 19.12 -0.96
N LEU A 174 0.76 18.50 -1.26
CA LEU A 174 -0.23 18.02 -0.28
C LEU A 174 -0.73 16.64 -0.66
N MET A 175 -0.93 15.78 0.33
CA MET A 175 -1.58 14.48 0.20
C MET A 175 -2.58 14.32 1.34
N PHE A 176 -3.83 13.99 1.01
CA PHE A 176 -4.87 13.84 2.02
C PHE A 176 -4.99 12.38 2.46
N GLY A 177 -4.90 12.15 3.78
CA GLY A 177 -5.01 10.80 4.36
C GLY A 177 -6.43 10.27 4.36
N GLN A 178 -7.42 11.15 4.18
CA GLN A 178 -8.82 10.81 4.08
C GLN A 178 -9.49 11.71 3.05
N GLY A 179 -9.98 11.10 1.97
CA GLY A 179 -10.82 11.82 1.01
C GLY A 179 -12.19 12.23 1.56
N PRO A 180 -12.99 12.93 0.75
CA PRO A 180 -14.35 13.35 1.10
C PRO A 180 -15.20 12.19 1.64
N VAL A 181 -15.71 12.33 2.86
CA VAL A 181 -16.42 11.25 3.57
C VAL A 181 -17.93 11.25 3.34
N ALA A 182 -18.56 12.43 3.27
CA ALA A 182 -20.01 12.54 3.11
C ALA A 182 -20.47 12.27 1.66
N SER A 183 -19.77 12.85 0.69
CA SER A 183 -19.94 12.58 -0.73
C SER A 183 -18.67 12.98 -1.49
N PRO A 184 -18.48 12.54 -2.75
CA PRO A 184 -17.35 12.98 -3.59
C PRO A 184 -17.29 14.48 -3.87
N THR A 185 -18.33 15.25 -3.51
CA THR A 185 -18.43 16.70 -3.70
C THR A 185 -18.52 17.48 -2.39
N MET A 186 -18.56 16.80 -1.23
CA MET A 186 -18.68 17.45 0.08
C MET A 186 -17.41 17.23 0.91
N GLY A 187 -16.67 18.33 1.13
CA GLY A 187 -15.47 18.35 1.97
C GLY A 187 -15.79 18.40 3.47
N ASP A 188 -14.73 18.30 4.27
CA ASP A 188 -14.69 18.58 5.69
C ASP A 188 -14.39 20.06 5.95
N VAL A 189 -15.22 20.70 6.78
CA VAL A 189 -15.09 22.10 7.19
C VAL A 189 -13.80 22.40 7.94
N ASN A 190 -13.16 21.36 8.51
CA ASN A 190 -11.93 21.46 9.29
C ASN A 190 -10.67 21.32 8.44
N GLN A 191 -10.81 20.93 7.16
CA GLN A 191 -9.70 20.72 6.23
C GLN A 191 -9.64 21.82 5.17
N LEU A 192 -8.63 21.74 4.30
CA LEU A 192 -8.40 22.74 3.26
C LEU A 192 -9.47 22.66 2.17
N ALA A 193 -10.33 23.68 2.10
CA ALA A 193 -11.43 23.90 1.15
C ALA A 193 -11.32 23.12 -0.18
N LEU A 194 -10.73 23.70 -1.22
CA LEU A 194 -10.65 23.07 -2.55
C LEU A 194 -9.74 21.83 -2.57
N PHE A 195 -8.60 21.90 -1.89
CA PHE A 195 -7.52 20.93 -2.05
C PHE A 195 -7.86 19.54 -1.51
N GLN A 196 -8.68 19.46 -0.46
CA GLN A 196 -9.10 18.17 0.12
C GLN A 196 -9.95 17.31 -0.82
N MET A 197 -10.49 17.90 -1.90
CA MET A 197 -11.25 17.16 -2.90
C MET A 197 -10.35 16.39 -3.87
N PHE A 198 -9.04 16.57 -3.76
CA PHE A 198 -8.04 15.89 -4.56
C PHE A 198 -7.15 15.06 -3.64
N SER A 199 -6.82 13.85 -4.09
CA SER A 199 -5.93 12.95 -3.34
C SER A 199 -4.54 13.56 -3.17
N PHE A 200 -4.10 14.33 -4.17
CA PHE A 200 -2.74 14.83 -4.23
C PHE A 200 -2.62 16.11 -5.06
N SER A 201 -1.92 17.09 -4.50
CA SER A 201 -1.74 18.42 -5.10
C SER A 201 -0.25 18.78 -5.16
N TYR A 202 0.21 19.25 -6.31
CA TYR A 202 1.55 19.82 -6.48
C TYR A 202 1.45 21.31 -6.80
N PHE A 203 2.20 22.14 -6.08
CA PHE A 203 2.25 23.58 -6.31
C PHE A 203 3.42 23.88 -7.27
N SER A 204 3.10 24.05 -8.55
CA SER A 204 4.10 24.42 -9.57
C SER A 204 4.61 25.85 -9.40
N SER A 205 3.80 26.71 -8.79
CA SER A 205 4.17 28.06 -8.37
C SER A 205 3.34 28.43 -7.13
N PHE A 206 3.95 29.19 -6.22
CA PHE A 206 3.26 29.78 -5.09
C PHE A 206 3.95 31.10 -4.74
N GLN A 207 3.18 32.16 -4.53
CA GLN A 207 3.74 33.45 -4.13
C GLN A 207 2.85 34.21 -3.15
N GLY A 208 3.49 34.84 -2.17
CA GLY A 208 2.85 35.84 -1.33
C GLY A 208 2.68 37.16 -2.08
N LEU A 209 1.56 37.84 -1.85
CA LEU A 209 1.19 39.09 -2.51
C LEU A 209 1.12 40.24 -1.50
N SER A 210 1.36 41.46 -1.97
CA SER A 210 1.26 42.68 -1.15
C SER A 210 -0.16 43.23 -1.02
N SER A 211 -1.11 42.74 -1.83
CA SER A 211 -2.48 43.24 -1.89
C SER A 211 -3.49 42.12 -2.18
N ASN A 212 -4.75 42.36 -1.84
CA ASN A 212 -5.85 41.41 -2.04
C ASN A 212 -6.04 41.06 -3.54
N PRO A 213 -5.86 39.79 -3.94
CA PRO A 213 -5.99 39.36 -5.33
C PRO A 213 -7.44 39.10 -5.76
N LEU A 214 -8.41 39.03 -4.85
CA LEU A 214 -9.77 38.57 -5.15
C LEU A 214 -10.56 39.49 -6.09
N SER A 215 -10.14 40.74 -6.26
CA SER A 215 -10.71 41.66 -7.26
C SER A 215 -10.08 41.50 -8.65
N SER A 216 -9.00 40.72 -8.77
CA SER A 216 -8.34 40.46 -10.06
C SER A 216 -9.06 39.34 -10.80
N PRO A 217 -9.13 39.41 -12.14
CA PRO A 217 -9.67 38.31 -12.93
C PRO A 217 -8.80 37.07 -12.74
N LEU A 218 -9.45 35.91 -12.57
CA LEU A 218 -8.77 34.62 -12.63
C LEU A 218 -8.21 34.41 -14.04
N ILE A 219 -6.94 34.05 -14.12
CA ILE A 219 -6.26 33.72 -15.38
C ILE A 219 -6.23 32.21 -15.59
N ASP A 220 -6.28 31.78 -16.85
CA ASP A 220 -6.12 30.37 -17.20
C ASP A 220 -4.78 29.85 -16.61
N PRO A 221 -4.80 28.74 -15.84
CA PRO A 221 -3.61 28.19 -15.23
C PRO A 221 -2.59 27.74 -16.28
N VAL A 222 -1.32 28.03 -16.02
CA VAL A 222 -0.20 27.60 -16.87
C VAL A 222 0.86 26.95 -16.00
N ILE A 223 1.09 25.66 -16.21
CA ILE A 223 2.23 24.93 -15.64
C ILE A 223 3.26 24.76 -16.76
N ALA A 224 4.47 25.28 -16.55
CA ALA A 224 5.53 25.19 -17.54
C ALA A 224 5.78 23.74 -17.96
N GLY A 225 5.77 23.47 -19.27
CA GLY A 225 6.00 22.14 -19.83
C GLY A 225 4.88 21.12 -19.64
N PHE A 226 3.78 21.48 -18.97
CA PHE A 226 2.66 20.58 -18.74
C PHE A 226 1.78 20.44 -19.98
N SER A 227 1.25 19.25 -20.20
CA SER A 227 0.17 18.99 -21.15
C SER A 227 -0.72 17.87 -20.64
N PHE A 228 -2.03 17.99 -20.86
CA PHE A 228 -2.96 16.89 -20.62
C PHE A 228 -2.74 15.75 -21.62
N GLY A 229 -2.93 14.52 -21.15
CA GLY A 229 -2.80 13.31 -21.96
C GLY A 229 -1.36 13.05 -22.38
N ASN A 230 -1.19 12.53 -23.61
CA ASN A 230 0.08 12.05 -24.14
C ASN A 230 0.40 12.66 -25.53
N PRO A 231 0.59 13.99 -25.62
CA PRO A 231 0.82 14.66 -26.92
C PRO A 231 2.15 14.25 -27.58
N ASN A 232 3.08 13.70 -26.80
CA ASN A 232 4.39 13.27 -27.26
C ASN A 232 4.43 11.79 -27.69
N ASN A 233 3.30 11.07 -27.62
CA ASN A 233 3.18 9.65 -27.98
C ASN A 233 4.16 8.74 -27.22
N TYR A 234 4.38 9.01 -25.92
CA TYR A 234 5.12 8.09 -25.07
C TYR A 234 4.40 6.74 -24.95
N GLU A 235 5.17 5.66 -24.87
CA GLU A 235 4.65 4.33 -24.56
C GLU A 235 4.40 4.21 -23.05
N LEU A 236 3.51 3.29 -22.66
CA LEU A 236 3.46 2.84 -21.28
C LEU A 236 4.78 2.11 -20.97
N PHE A 237 5.41 2.47 -19.86
CA PHE A 237 6.71 1.88 -19.51
C PHE A 237 6.60 0.36 -19.30
N GLU A 238 7.71 -0.32 -19.47
CA GLU A 238 7.96 -1.66 -18.97
C GLU A 238 9.13 -1.56 -18.00
N TRP A 239 8.99 -2.18 -16.82
CA TRP A 239 10.10 -2.22 -15.87
C TRP A 239 11.27 -3.01 -16.45
N ASN A 240 12.49 -2.60 -16.10
CA ASN A 240 13.63 -3.48 -16.30
C ASN A 240 13.45 -4.75 -15.46
N THR A 241 14.01 -5.85 -15.94
CA THR A 241 13.82 -7.17 -15.30
C THR A 241 14.73 -7.39 -14.10
N ASN A 242 15.73 -6.54 -13.85
CA ASN A 242 16.69 -6.70 -12.77
C ASN A 242 17.20 -5.33 -12.29
N PHE A 243 16.64 -4.82 -11.19
CA PHE A 243 16.98 -3.48 -10.69
C PHE A 243 16.80 -3.36 -9.17
N GLY A 244 17.37 -2.29 -8.62
CA GLY A 244 17.19 -1.86 -7.24
C GLY A 244 16.83 -0.39 -7.17
N MET A 245 16.10 0.00 -6.14
CA MET A 245 15.74 1.40 -5.90
C MET A 245 15.55 1.68 -4.42
N THR A 246 15.74 2.94 -4.04
CA THR A 246 15.46 3.43 -2.68
C THR A 246 14.35 4.47 -2.69
N VAL A 247 13.58 4.48 -1.62
CA VAL A 247 12.30 5.18 -1.57
C VAL A 247 11.96 5.60 -0.14
N PHE A 248 11.34 6.77 0.02
CA PHE A 248 10.57 7.06 1.23
C PHE A 248 9.15 6.55 1.05
N MET A 249 8.79 5.50 1.81
CA MET A 249 7.41 5.06 1.90
C MET A 249 6.69 5.85 2.98
N THR A 250 5.76 6.71 2.56
CA THR A 250 4.98 7.59 3.42
C THR A 250 3.74 6.84 3.93
N PRO A 251 3.55 6.73 5.26
CA PRO A 251 2.45 5.99 5.84
C PRO A 251 1.11 6.74 5.73
N VAL A 252 0.02 5.97 5.74
CA VAL A 252 -1.35 6.50 5.70
C VAL A 252 -1.76 7.13 7.03
N ASN A 253 -1.19 6.67 8.15
CA ASN A 253 -1.60 7.11 9.50
C ASN A 253 -0.59 8.07 10.14
N GLU A 254 -1.05 8.79 11.15
CA GLU A 254 -0.28 9.83 11.83
C GLU A 254 0.80 9.30 12.78
N GLN A 255 0.72 8.04 13.19
CA GLN A 255 1.65 7.45 14.15
C GLN A 255 3.05 7.28 13.57
N PHE A 256 3.15 6.98 12.27
CA PHE A 256 4.43 6.68 11.63
C PHE A 256 4.97 7.85 10.80
N ASN A 257 6.28 8.01 10.81
CA ASN A 257 7.08 8.82 9.91
C ASN A 257 7.44 8.03 8.63
N PRO A 258 7.89 8.69 7.56
CA PRO A 258 8.31 8.01 6.34
C PRO A 258 9.36 6.94 6.61
N LEU A 259 9.24 5.78 5.94
CA LEU A 259 10.14 4.65 6.11
C LEU A 259 11.18 4.64 4.98
N PRO A 260 12.49 4.83 5.29
CA PRO A 260 13.54 4.54 4.32
C PRO A 260 13.43 3.09 3.85
N THR A 261 13.27 2.90 2.56
CA THR A 261 12.93 1.59 2.00
C THR A 261 13.80 1.30 0.79
N ARG A 262 14.13 0.02 0.60
CA ARG A 262 14.81 -0.49 -0.58
C ARG A 262 13.96 -1.56 -1.24
N VAL A 263 13.76 -1.44 -2.54
CA VAL A 263 13.11 -2.44 -3.38
C VAL A 263 14.16 -3.07 -4.27
N LEU A 264 14.27 -4.39 -4.23
CA LEU A 264 14.96 -5.19 -5.25
C LEU A 264 13.91 -5.91 -6.09
N TYR A 265 14.10 -5.92 -7.40
CA TYR A 265 13.19 -6.56 -8.33
C TYR A 265 13.96 -7.43 -9.32
N ASN A 266 13.53 -8.67 -9.46
CA ASN A 266 14.04 -9.62 -10.44
C ASN A 266 12.88 -10.29 -11.19
N TRP A 267 13.02 -10.46 -12.50
CA TRP A 267 12.05 -11.12 -13.37
C TRP A 267 12.71 -11.82 -14.55
N ALA A 268 12.97 -13.11 -14.41
CA ALA A 268 13.49 -13.95 -15.47
C ALA A 268 12.42 -14.26 -16.54
N ALA A 269 12.88 -14.37 -17.79
CA ALA A 269 12.06 -14.85 -18.89
C ALA A 269 11.56 -16.29 -18.65
N ASP A 270 10.48 -16.69 -19.32
CA ASP A 270 9.84 -17.99 -19.11
C ASP A 270 10.80 -19.19 -19.29
N ASN A 271 11.73 -19.09 -20.23
CA ASN A 271 12.73 -20.12 -20.52
C ASN A 271 13.90 -20.18 -19.51
N GLU A 272 14.03 -19.17 -18.66
CA GLU A 272 15.08 -19.06 -17.65
C GLU A 272 14.58 -19.36 -16.23
N TYR A 273 13.26 -19.28 -16.01
CA TYR A 273 12.62 -19.50 -14.72
C TYR A 273 12.77 -20.96 -14.23
N LYS A 274 13.37 -21.12 -13.05
CA LYS A 274 13.67 -22.40 -12.40
C LYS A 274 13.29 -22.42 -10.93
N VAL A 275 13.44 -21.28 -10.24
CA VAL A 275 13.17 -21.11 -8.81
C VAL A 275 12.35 -19.85 -8.56
N SER A 276 11.71 -19.73 -7.40
CA SER A 276 10.88 -18.56 -7.09
C SER A 276 11.66 -17.25 -7.11
N SER A 277 12.93 -17.24 -6.71
CA SER A 277 13.80 -16.04 -6.73
C SER A 277 14.10 -15.51 -8.13
N ASP A 278 13.88 -16.31 -9.19
CA ASP A 278 13.99 -15.85 -10.57
C ASP A 278 12.90 -14.84 -10.93
N ARG A 279 11.77 -14.85 -10.21
CA ARG A 279 10.75 -13.79 -10.24
C ARG A 279 10.42 -13.41 -8.82
N SER A 280 11.14 -12.42 -8.29
CA SER A 280 10.89 -11.96 -6.94
C SER A 280 11.13 -10.47 -6.76
N GLN A 281 10.40 -9.89 -5.83
CA GLN A 281 10.57 -8.53 -5.34
C GLN A 281 10.80 -8.57 -3.83
N SER A 282 11.84 -7.90 -3.35
CA SER A 282 12.18 -7.79 -1.93
C SER A 282 12.16 -6.33 -1.50
N THR A 283 11.12 -5.93 -0.79
CA THR A 283 10.92 -4.56 -0.29
C THR A 283 11.27 -4.50 1.20
N LEU A 284 12.49 -4.03 1.52
CA LEU A 284 13.00 -3.86 2.87
C LEU A 284 12.71 -2.45 3.39
N MET A 285 11.78 -2.34 4.34
CA MET A 285 11.35 -1.10 4.99
C MET A 285 12.03 -0.96 6.36
N LYS A 286 12.79 0.13 6.56
CA LYS A 286 13.51 0.39 7.80
C LYS A 286 12.67 1.21 8.77
N ASN A 287 12.66 0.80 10.03
CA ASN A 287 11.93 1.47 11.10
C ASN A 287 12.70 2.64 11.74
N THR A 288 13.63 3.26 10.99
CA THR A 288 14.65 4.22 11.49
C THR A 288 14.07 5.34 12.35
N TYR A 289 12.92 5.88 11.98
CA TYR A 289 12.29 7.05 12.60
C TYR A 289 11.03 6.72 13.43
N ASN A 290 10.79 5.43 13.69
CA ASN A 290 9.48 4.91 14.08
C ASN A 290 9.55 3.95 15.29
N LYS A 291 10.56 4.12 16.14
CA LYS A 291 10.70 3.31 17.35
C LYS A 291 9.57 3.62 18.32
N ILE A 292 8.84 2.58 18.77
CA ILE A 292 7.69 2.68 19.70
C ILE A 292 8.16 2.83 21.16
N GLY A 293 9.44 3.09 21.38
CA GLY A 293 10.02 3.35 22.69
C GLY A 293 11.53 3.15 22.70
N PRO A 294 12.21 3.46 23.82
CA PRO A 294 13.66 3.33 23.94
C PRO A 294 14.16 1.88 23.83
N ASN A 295 13.28 0.90 24.05
CA ASN A 295 13.60 -0.53 24.05
C ASN A 295 12.92 -1.30 22.89
N ASP A 296 12.32 -0.61 21.92
CA ASP A 296 11.70 -1.29 20.79
C ASP A 296 12.78 -1.98 19.93
N PRO A 297 12.81 -3.33 19.89
CA PRO A 297 13.85 -4.05 19.18
C PRO A 297 13.54 -4.14 17.68
N PHE A 298 12.34 -3.75 17.23
CA PHE A 298 11.93 -3.85 15.84
C PHE A 298 12.70 -2.87 14.95
N THR A 299 13.50 -3.43 14.04
CA THR A 299 14.42 -2.67 13.17
C THR A 299 13.86 -2.48 11.76
N SER A 300 13.23 -3.51 11.20
CA SER A 300 12.78 -3.49 9.81
C SER A 300 11.74 -4.56 9.51
N GLN A 301 11.04 -4.37 8.40
CA GLN A 301 10.14 -5.36 7.82
C GLN A 301 10.46 -5.54 6.34
N VAL A 302 10.37 -6.77 5.86
CA VAL A 302 10.48 -7.11 4.44
C VAL A 302 9.14 -7.59 3.93
N ALA A 303 8.65 -6.96 2.86
CA ALA A 303 7.65 -7.55 1.99
C ALA A 303 8.36 -8.27 0.84
N LEU A 304 8.28 -9.60 0.85
CA LEU A 304 8.87 -10.46 -0.18
C LEU A 304 7.74 -11.02 -1.04
N LEU A 305 7.74 -10.67 -2.32
CA LEU A 305 6.73 -11.09 -3.28
C LEU A 305 7.39 -11.96 -4.34
N THR A 306 6.75 -13.05 -4.73
CA THR A 306 7.25 -13.94 -5.79
C THR A 306 6.26 -13.95 -6.95
N GLY A 307 6.79 -14.03 -8.17
CA GLY A 307 6.00 -14.04 -9.39
C GLY A 307 5.42 -15.41 -9.73
N PRO A 308 4.44 -15.45 -10.64
CA PRO A 308 3.87 -16.69 -11.15
C PRO A 308 4.85 -17.47 -12.01
N SER A 309 4.74 -18.79 -11.96
CA SER A 309 5.46 -19.69 -12.86
C SER A 309 4.90 -19.61 -14.30
N PRO A 310 5.74 -19.87 -15.32
CA PRO A 310 5.28 -19.99 -16.70
C PRO A 310 4.18 -21.04 -16.86
N LEU A 311 3.31 -20.83 -17.85
CA LEU A 311 2.23 -21.78 -18.15
C LEU A 311 2.80 -23.15 -18.54
N GLY A 312 2.22 -24.22 -17.98
CA GLY A 312 2.63 -25.60 -18.28
C GLY A 312 3.87 -26.08 -17.50
N MET A 313 4.47 -25.23 -16.67
CA MET A 313 5.54 -25.63 -15.76
C MET A 313 4.98 -26.04 -14.39
N THR A 314 5.58 -27.06 -13.77
CA THR A 314 5.36 -27.36 -12.35
C THR A 314 5.96 -26.25 -11.48
N PRO A 315 5.16 -25.49 -10.71
CA PRO A 315 5.67 -24.34 -9.96
C PRO A 315 6.75 -24.72 -8.93
N PRO A 316 7.86 -23.95 -8.83
CA PRO A 316 8.78 -24.04 -7.71
C PRO A 316 8.10 -23.76 -6.36
N PRO A 317 8.77 -24.01 -5.21
CA PRO A 317 8.17 -23.73 -3.91
C PRO A 317 8.02 -22.22 -3.81
N ASN A 318 7.00 -21.78 -3.10
CA ASN A 318 6.73 -20.35 -2.88
C ASN A 318 6.38 -19.56 -4.14
N SER A 319 6.23 -20.15 -5.33
CA SER A 319 5.78 -19.40 -6.52
C SER A 319 4.42 -18.73 -6.30
N ARG A 320 4.27 -17.50 -6.81
CA ARG A 320 3.03 -16.69 -6.68
C ARG A 320 2.58 -16.53 -5.22
N ALA A 321 3.53 -16.46 -4.29
CA ALA A 321 3.28 -16.18 -2.88
C ALA A 321 3.82 -14.81 -2.48
N GLY A 322 3.22 -14.24 -1.44
CA GLY A 322 3.74 -13.09 -0.72
C GLY A 322 4.12 -13.47 0.71
N PHE A 323 5.07 -12.74 1.28
CA PHE A 323 5.52 -12.86 2.66
C PHE A 323 5.75 -11.49 3.30
N ILE A 324 5.43 -11.37 4.58
CA ILE A 324 5.86 -10.27 5.45
C ILE A 324 6.76 -10.84 6.53
N ILE A 325 7.98 -10.31 6.62
CA ILE A 325 9.03 -10.79 7.53
C ILE A 325 9.46 -9.64 8.43
N ASN A 326 9.34 -9.80 9.75
CA ASN A 326 9.75 -8.81 10.74
C ASN A 326 11.12 -9.14 11.31
N TYR A 327 11.94 -8.11 11.48
CA TYR A 327 13.30 -8.22 12.00
C TYR A 327 13.49 -7.42 13.29
N SER A 328 14.32 -7.97 14.17
CA SER A 328 14.94 -7.29 15.30
C SER A 328 16.46 -7.43 15.17
N GLY A 329 17.13 -6.36 14.73
CA GLY A 329 18.49 -6.49 14.20
C GLY A 329 18.47 -7.37 12.96
N ASP A 330 19.25 -8.45 12.98
CA ASP A 330 19.30 -9.47 11.91
C ASP A 330 18.42 -10.69 12.22
N GLU A 331 17.75 -10.72 13.37
CA GLU A 331 16.91 -11.86 13.78
C GLU A 331 15.49 -11.73 13.25
N ILE A 332 15.00 -12.80 12.61
CA ILE A 332 13.60 -12.91 12.20
C ILE A 332 12.75 -13.18 13.43
N THR A 333 11.81 -12.28 13.70
CA THR A 333 10.89 -12.38 14.86
C THR A 333 9.52 -12.90 14.47
N LYS A 334 9.13 -12.72 13.19
CA LYS A 334 7.86 -13.19 12.64
C LYS A 334 7.98 -13.32 11.12
N CYS A 335 7.42 -14.37 10.55
CA CYS A 335 7.18 -14.48 9.13
C CYS A 335 5.76 -14.97 8.89
N VAL A 336 5.00 -14.22 8.11
CA VAL A 336 3.67 -14.60 7.61
C VAL A 336 3.70 -14.63 6.10
N GLY A 337 2.96 -15.54 5.48
CA GLY A 337 2.95 -15.65 4.02
C GLY A 337 1.79 -16.46 3.47
N PHE A 338 1.81 -16.66 2.16
CA PHE A 338 0.78 -17.41 1.42
C PHE A 338 -0.62 -16.82 1.64
N ALA A 339 -1.58 -17.59 2.18
CA ALA A 339 -2.94 -17.13 2.41
C ALA A 339 -3.01 -15.93 3.37
N ASN A 340 -2.05 -15.81 4.29
CA ASN A 340 -1.99 -14.71 5.27
C ASN A 340 -1.38 -13.42 4.68
N PHE A 341 -0.77 -13.49 3.49
CA PHE A 341 -0.30 -12.31 2.75
C PHE A 341 -0.35 -12.58 1.23
N PRO A 342 -1.55 -12.53 0.62
CA PRO A 342 -1.81 -13.07 -0.72
C PRO A 342 -1.45 -12.09 -1.85
N PHE A 343 -0.35 -11.34 -1.70
CA PHE A 343 0.13 -10.38 -2.70
C PHE A 343 1.32 -10.97 -3.47
N PRO A 344 1.13 -11.42 -4.72
CA PRO A 344 2.24 -11.87 -5.55
C PRO A 344 2.99 -10.68 -6.16
N GLN A 345 4.16 -10.95 -6.75
CA GLN A 345 4.87 -9.95 -7.55
C GLN A 345 4.18 -9.76 -8.90
N GLU A 346 4.14 -8.51 -9.36
CA GLU A 346 3.64 -8.16 -10.70
C GLU A 346 4.74 -8.24 -11.78
N ALA A 347 4.32 -8.56 -13.00
CA ALA A 347 5.21 -8.63 -14.17
C ALA A 347 5.72 -7.23 -14.59
N PRO A 348 6.82 -7.12 -15.34
CA PRO A 348 7.41 -5.82 -15.68
C PRO A 348 6.47 -4.91 -16.49
N ASN A 349 5.58 -5.51 -17.28
CA ASN A 349 4.59 -4.83 -18.11
C ASN A 349 3.22 -4.66 -17.42
N TRP A 350 3.16 -4.69 -16.09
CA TRP A 350 1.91 -4.69 -15.34
C TRP A 350 0.95 -3.53 -15.68
N VAL A 351 1.49 -2.34 -16.00
CA VAL A 351 0.67 -1.17 -16.41
C VAL A 351 -0.10 -1.40 -17.71
N GLN A 352 0.34 -2.35 -18.53
CA GLN A 352 -0.26 -2.68 -19.82
C GLN A 352 -1.32 -3.78 -19.70
N ILE A 353 -1.48 -4.40 -18.52
CA ILE A 353 -2.51 -5.41 -18.30
C ILE A 353 -3.89 -4.75 -18.47
N PRO A 354 -4.78 -5.28 -19.34
CA PRO A 354 -6.05 -4.62 -19.63
C PRO A 354 -6.92 -4.31 -18.40
N ALA A 355 -6.90 -5.18 -17.38
CA ALA A 355 -7.64 -4.99 -16.14
C ALA A 355 -7.09 -3.87 -15.25
N VAL A 356 -5.82 -3.50 -15.41
CA VAL A 356 -5.15 -2.41 -14.68
C VAL A 356 -5.53 -1.05 -15.26
N GLY A 357 -5.87 -0.99 -16.55
CA GLY A 357 -6.35 0.25 -17.19
C GLY A 357 -5.32 1.38 -17.19
N GLY A 358 -4.02 1.06 -17.22
CA GLY A 358 -2.95 2.05 -17.19
C GLY A 358 -3.03 3.01 -18.37
N SER A 359 -2.93 4.31 -18.08
CA SER A 359 -3.01 5.36 -19.10
C SER A 359 -2.20 6.59 -18.69
N ILE A 360 -1.56 7.24 -19.67
CA ILE A 360 -0.85 8.52 -19.45
C ILE A 360 -1.90 9.63 -19.42
N GLN A 361 -2.04 10.26 -18.25
CA GLN A 361 -3.01 11.29 -17.94
C GLN A 361 -2.44 12.70 -18.15
N ALA A 362 -1.11 12.85 -18.05
CA ALA A 362 -0.41 14.09 -18.39
C ALA A 362 1.07 13.82 -18.73
N THR A 363 1.68 14.79 -19.42
CA THR A 363 3.13 14.89 -19.60
C THR A 363 3.63 16.23 -19.06
N ILE A 364 4.83 16.23 -18.48
CA ILE A 364 5.49 17.42 -17.94
C ILE A 364 6.92 17.44 -18.45
N LEU A 365 7.29 18.48 -19.18
CA LEU A 365 8.61 18.61 -19.81
C LEU A 365 9.42 19.72 -19.17
N ASN A 366 10.51 19.38 -18.49
CA ASN A 366 11.48 20.33 -17.96
C ASN A 366 10.84 21.43 -17.08
N ASN A 367 9.91 21.04 -16.21
CA ASN A 367 9.33 21.98 -15.26
C ASN A 367 10.33 22.25 -14.13
N PRO A 368 10.65 23.50 -13.80
CA PRO A 368 11.72 23.81 -12.84
C PRO A 368 11.45 23.33 -11.41
N VAL A 369 10.17 23.14 -11.03
CA VAL A 369 9.77 22.72 -9.68
C VAL A 369 9.44 21.23 -9.66
N LEU A 370 8.67 20.76 -10.65
CA LEU A 370 8.14 19.41 -10.67
C LEU A 370 9.10 18.37 -11.27
N CYS A 371 9.86 18.75 -12.31
CA CYS A 371 10.75 17.85 -13.03
C CYS A 371 11.89 18.57 -13.76
N PRO A 372 12.82 19.23 -13.05
CA PRO A 372 13.86 20.03 -13.68
C PRO A 372 14.73 19.13 -14.58
N ASN A 373 14.95 19.57 -15.82
CA ASN A 373 15.76 18.91 -16.85
C ASN A 373 15.27 17.51 -17.27
N ASN A 374 14.06 17.10 -16.89
CA ASN A 374 13.55 15.77 -17.16
C ASN A 374 12.14 15.82 -17.79
N PRO A 375 11.83 14.95 -18.75
CA PRO A 375 10.45 14.63 -19.09
C PRO A 375 9.85 13.74 -18.00
N VAL A 376 8.58 13.94 -17.66
CA VAL A 376 7.81 13.07 -16.76
C VAL A 376 6.47 12.74 -17.40
N THR A 377 6.10 11.47 -17.37
CA THR A 377 4.76 10.97 -17.65
C THR A 377 4.03 10.73 -16.34
N VAL A 378 2.80 11.23 -16.24
CA VAL A 378 1.89 11.01 -15.10
C VAL A 378 0.87 9.98 -15.54
N LEU A 379 0.92 8.79 -14.93
CA LEU A 379 0.02 7.69 -15.24
C LEU A 379 -1.06 7.56 -14.18
N GLY A 380 -2.29 7.36 -14.64
CA GLY A 380 -3.40 6.89 -13.82
C GLY A 380 -3.63 5.41 -14.08
N VAL A 381 -3.65 4.62 -13.02
CA VAL A 381 -3.97 3.20 -13.03
C VAL A 381 -5.22 2.97 -12.17
N LEU A 382 -6.09 2.05 -12.59
CA LEU A 382 -7.24 1.67 -11.78
C LEU A 382 -6.79 0.77 -10.63
N PHE A 383 -7.11 1.18 -9.42
CA PHE A 383 -6.88 0.43 -8.20
C PHE A 383 -8.24 -0.03 -7.64
N PRO A 384 -8.29 -1.10 -6.82
CA PRO A 384 -9.54 -1.62 -6.29
C PRO A 384 -10.42 -0.57 -5.58
N PRO A 385 -11.74 -0.84 -5.45
CA PRO A 385 -12.69 0.00 -4.73
C PRO A 385 -12.22 0.39 -3.33
N SER A 386 -12.65 1.56 -2.85
CA SER A 386 -12.43 1.99 -1.47
C SER A 386 -13.64 2.71 -0.89
N GLY A 387 -14.26 2.10 0.11
CA GLY A 387 -15.41 2.66 0.81
C GLY A 387 -16.65 2.83 -0.06
N THR A 388 -17.66 3.52 0.45
CA THR A 388 -18.95 3.72 -0.22
C THR A 388 -18.90 4.76 -1.34
N ASN A 389 -17.97 5.71 -1.26
CA ASN A 389 -17.87 6.82 -2.22
C ASN A 389 -17.18 6.39 -3.53
N TYR A 390 -16.37 5.31 -3.49
CA TYR A 390 -15.64 4.79 -4.65
C TYR A 390 -15.84 3.27 -4.79
N PRO A 391 -17.07 2.82 -5.11
CA PRO A 391 -17.42 1.40 -5.12
C PRO A 391 -16.86 0.62 -6.32
N ASP A 392 -16.39 1.28 -7.37
CA ASP A 392 -15.88 0.62 -8.57
C ASP A 392 -14.35 0.59 -8.61
N SER A 393 -13.72 1.72 -8.35
CA SER A 393 -12.26 1.86 -8.41
C SER A 393 -11.79 3.17 -7.82
N THR A 394 -10.52 3.17 -7.41
CA THR A 394 -9.75 4.37 -7.08
C THR A 394 -8.57 4.48 -8.04
N TYR A 395 -7.76 5.54 -7.92
CA TYR A 395 -6.54 5.67 -8.70
C TYR A 395 -5.32 5.19 -7.92
N LEU A 396 -4.44 4.53 -8.66
CA LEU A 396 -3.03 4.52 -8.36
C LEU A 396 -2.34 5.48 -9.31
N TRP A 397 -1.81 6.56 -8.77
CA TRP A 397 -1.06 7.57 -9.52
C TRP A 397 0.41 7.23 -9.49
N THR A 398 1.06 7.18 -10.65
CA THR A 398 2.50 6.93 -10.71
C THR A 398 3.17 7.81 -11.75
N TRP A 399 4.29 8.41 -11.35
CA TRP A 399 5.06 9.33 -12.18
C TRP A 399 6.36 8.65 -12.58
N TYR A 400 6.66 8.70 -13.88
CA TYR A 400 7.85 8.08 -14.46
C TYR A 400 8.61 9.08 -15.33
N SER A 401 9.93 9.00 -15.27
CA SER A 401 10.82 9.75 -16.15
C SER A 401 11.37 8.81 -17.22
N PRO A 402 11.04 9.02 -18.50
CA PRO A 402 11.64 8.31 -19.62
C PRO A 402 13.17 8.31 -19.58
N LEU A 403 13.77 7.13 -19.78
CA LEU A 403 15.21 6.93 -19.98
C LEU A 403 15.58 6.82 -21.47
N ASN A 404 14.59 6.59 -22.32
CA ASN A 404 14.73 6.54 -23.77
C ASN A 404 13.68 7.44 -24.45
N ALA A 405 13.80 7.61 -25.78
CA ALA A 405 12.95 8.54 -26.52
C ALA A 405 11.47 8.12 -26.56
N SER A 406 11.15 6.83 -26.52
CA SER A 406 9.77 6.33 -26.54
C SER A 406 9.12 6.32 -25.17
N GLY A 407 9.88 6.36 -24.07
CA GLY A 407 9.36 6.18 -22.71
C GLY A 407 9.16 4.72 -22.29
N SER A 408 9.43 3.75 -23.17
CA SER A 408 9.27 2.32 -22.85
C SER A 408 10.21 1.86 -21.75
N SER A 409 11.38 2.48 -21.63
CA SER A 409 12.25 2.38 -20.47
C SER A 409 12.13 3.68 -19.67
N SER A 410 11.81 3.56 -18.39
CA SER A 410 11.58 4.69 -17.51
C SER A 410 12.01 4.37 -16.08
N ARG A 411 12.44 5.41 -15.34
CA ARG A 411 12.69 5.33 -13.90
C ARG A 411 11.53 5.96 -13.11
N PRO A 412 11.17 5.42 -11.95
CA PRO A 412 10.10 5.98 -11.12
C PRO A 412 10.51 7.32 -10.50
N VAL A 413 9.52 8.18 -10.24
CA VAL A 413 9.69 9.49 -9.58
C VAL A 413 8.90 9.52 -8.28
N THR A 414 7.60 9.23 -8.37
CA THR A 414 6.70 9.11 -7.23
C THR A 414 5.56 8.16 -7.57
N PHE A 415 4.95 7.58 -6.56
CA PHE A 415 3.77 6.71 -6.63
C PHE A 415 2.85 7.08 -5.48
N MET A 416 1.53 6.99 -5.68
CA MET A 416 0.55 7.28 -4.64
C MET A 416 -0.77 6.54 -4.89
N GLN A 417 -1.29 5.91 -3.84
CA GLN A 417 -2.64 5.34 -3.83
C GLN A 417 -3.62 6.41 -3.35
N SER A 418 -4.54 6.78 -4.24
CA SER A 418 -5.38 7.97 -4.09
C SER A 418 -6.32 7.93 -2.90
N GLN A 419 -6.78 6.74 -2.52
CA GLN A 419 -7.55 6.53 -1.30
C GLN A 419 -7.01 5.31 -0.57
N SER A 420 -6.09 5.56 0.34
CA SER A 420 -5.48 4.53 1.17
C SER A 420 -6.16 4.50 2.54
N GLY A 421 -6.53 3.32 3.02
CA GLY A 421 -7.16 3.14 4.33
C GLY A 421 -6.15 2.76 5.41
N VAL A 422 -6.37 3.23 6.64
CA VAL A 422 -5.61 2.76 7.80
C VAL A 422 -5.96 1.30 8.08
N GLY A 423 -4.95 0.45 8.23
CA GLY A 423 -5.14 -0.99 8.50
C GLY A 423 -5.59 -1.80 7.27
N LEU A 424 -5.64 -1.20 6.09
CA LEU A 424 -5.90 -1.88 4.82
C LEU A 424 -4.59 -2.03 4.04
N GLY A 425 -4.36 -3.21 3.46
CA GLY A 425 -3.13 -3.51 2.72
C GLY A 425 -1.86 -3.25 3.55
N THR A 426 -0.88 -2.57 2.95
CA THR A 426 0.38 -2.20 3.63
C THR A 426 0.27 -0.95 4.51
N SER A 427 -0.87 -0.26 4.53
CA SER A 427 -1.05 1.04 5.23
C SER A 427 -0.03 2.12 4.82
N LEU A 428 0.48 2.06 3.59
CA LEU A 428 1.37 3.04 2.96
C LEU A 428 0.61 3.77 1.85
N ALA A 429 0.73 5.09 1.82
CA ALA A 429 -0.04 5.95 0.91
C ALA A 429 0.75 6.36 -0.33
N LEU A 430 2.05 6.57 -0.16
CA LEU A 430 2.89 7.24 -1.15
C LEU A 430 4.34 6.75 -1.07
N ALA A 431 5.00 6.77 -2.21
CA ALA A 431 6.40 6.39 -2.39
C ALA A 431 7.12 7.44 -3.23
N ASP A 432 8.13 8.12 -2.67
CA ASP A 432 9.03 8.96 -3.45
C ASP A 432 10.41 8.33 -3.61
N TYR A 433 10.91 8.29 -4.84
CA TYR A 433 12.09 7.49 -5.19
C TYR A 433 13.37 8.36 -5.20
N PHE A 434 14.44 7.89 -4.57
CA PHE A 434 15.68 8.65 -4.39
C PHE A 434 16.86 8.06 -5.16
N ASP A 435 16.83 6.76 -5.41
CA ASP A 435 17.84 6.11 -6.24
C ASP A 435 17.24 4.99 -7.09
N TYR A 436 17.87 4.70 -8.22
CA TYR A 436 17.48 3.69 -9.18
C TYR A 436 18.71 3.14 -9.90
N VAL A 437 18.92 1.83 -9.79
CA VAL A 437 20.06 1.14 -10.38
C VAL A 437 19.58 -0.08 -11.16
N GLU A 438 19.86 -0.10 -12.45
CA GLU A 438 19.70 -1.30 -13.29
C GLU A 438 20.94 -2.18 -13.14
N PHE A 439 20.75 -3.46 -12.83
CA PHE A 439 21.86 -4.38 -12.61
C PHE A 439 22.09 -5.25 -13.85
N THR A 440 23.32 -5.25 -14.36
CA THR A 440 23.73 -6.16 -15.43
C THR A 440 24.04 -7.57 -14.93
N THR A 441 24.30 -7.72 -13.62
CA THR A 441 24.52 -9.01 -12.96
C THR A 441 23.28 -9.37 -12.15
N PRO A 442 22.82 -10.63 -12.17
CA PRO A 442 21.69 -11.05 -11.36
C PRO A 442 21.90 -10.75 -9.88
N ILE A 443 20.85 -10.22 -9.22
CA ILE A 443 20.85 -10.04 -7.78
C ILE A 443 21.01 -11.41 -7.11
N PRO A 444 21.90 -11.56 -6.11
CA PRO A 444 22.10 -12.84 -5.43
C PRO A 444 20.78 -13.40 -4.86
N PRO A 445 20.42 -14.67 -5.13
CA PRO A 445 19.14 -15.27 -4.72
C PRO A 445 18.84 -15.19 -3.22
N CYS A 446 19.87 -15.12 -2.37
CA CYS A 446 19.73 -14.96 -0.93
C CYS A 446 18.96 -13.68 -0.53
N ASN A 447 18.95 -12.64 -1.37
CA ASN A 447 18.15 -11.42 -1.15
C ASN A 447 16.63 -11.65 -1.27
N PHE A 448 16.22 -12.82 -1.77
CA PHE A 448 14.85 -13.26 -1.98
C PHE A 448 14.53 -14.57 -1.23
N ALA A 449 15.39 -14.97 -0.28
CA ALA A 449 15.18 -16.21 0.47
C ALA A 449 13.92 -16.12 1.35
N VAL A 450 13.08 -17.14 1.26
CA VAL A 450 11.87 -17.26 2.08
C VAL A 450 12.20 -18.01 3.38
N PRO A 451 12.03 -17.40 4.57
CA PRO A 451 12.19 -18.09 5.84
C PRO A 451 10.96 -18.96 6.18
N PRO A 452 11.06 -19.83 7.20
CA PRO A 452 9.92 -20.57 7.72
C PRO A 452 8.76 -19.63 8.10
N THR A 453 7.52 -20.04 7.82
CA THR A 453 6.31 -19.21 8.00
C THR A 453 5.42 -19.75 9.11
N ASP A 454 4.92 -18.87 9.96
CA ASP A 454 4.06 -19.24 11.08
C ASP A 454 2.57 -19.16 10.71
N PHE A 455 1.79 -20.13 11.19
CA PHE A 455 0.33 -20.24 10.99
C PHE A 455 -0.36 -20.49 12.32
N GLU A 456 -1.40 -19.73 12.62
CA GLU A 456 -2.30 -20.01 13.74
C GLU A 456 -3.48 -20.86 13.26
N VAL A 457 -3.72 -21.99 13.92
CA VAL A 457 -4.79 -22.93 13.62
C VAL A 457 -5.74 -22.96 14.81
N ALA A 458 -6.98 -22.51 14.58
CA ALA A 458 -8.03 -22.51 15.60
C ALA A 458 -8.66 -23.90 15.74
N ALA A 459 -9.10 -24.22 16.96
CA ALA A 459 -9.82 -25.45 17.26
C ALA A 459 -11.28 -25.43 16.76
N ASP A 460 -11.89 -24.24 16.74
CA ASP A 460 -13.20 -23.94 16.14
C ASP A 460 -13.04 -22.79 15.13
N PRO A 461 -12.70 -23.07 13.85
CA PRO A 461 -12.49 -22.03 12.86
C PRO A 461 -13.83 -21.52 12.32
N ALA A 462 -14.21 -20.28 12.65
CA ALA A 462 -15.42 -19.68 12.08
C ALA A 462 -15.35 -19.59 10.53
N PRO A 463 -16.41 -20.01 9.79
CA PRO A 463 -16.41 -20.00 8.34
C PRO A 463 -16.41 -18.57 7.78
N ASN A 464 -15.72 -18.36 6.65
CA ASN A 464 -15.68 -17.09 5.91
C ASN A 464 -15.17 -15.89 6.75
N THR A 465 -14.22 -16.11 7.64
CA THR A 465 -13.58 -15.05 8.44
C THR A 465 -12.22 -14.67 7.85
N PRO A 466 -11.63 -13.51 8.18
CA PRO A 466 -10.25 -13.20 7.76
C PRO A 466 -9.22 -14.25 8.20
N ALA A 467 -9.48 -14.94 9.32
CA ALA A 467 -8.67 -16.05 9.81
C ALA A 467 -8.94 -17.39 9.10
N ASN A 468 -10.07 -17.51 8.39
CA ASN A 468 -10.40 -18.62 7.50
C ASN A 468 -11.16 -18.11 6.26
N PRO A 469 -10.45 -17.44 5.32
CA PRO A 469 -11.07 -16.64 4.27
C PRO A 469 -11.71 -17.48 3.15
N ASN A 470 -11.74 -18.81 3.27
CA ASN A 470 -12.16 -19.75 2.24
C ASN A 470 -13.19 -20.77 2.77
N PRO A 471 -14.24 -21.13 2.01
CA PRO A 471 -15.28 -22.11 2.38
C PRO A 471 -14.86 -23.56 2.68
N SER A 472 -13.56 -23.91 2.76
CA SER A 472 -13.08 -25.27 3.11
C SER A 472 -13.38 -25.67 4.57
N TYR A 473 -14.37 -25.06 5.23
CA TYR A 473 -14.72 -25.35 6.62
C TYR A 473 -14.89 -26.86 6.82
N PRO A 474 -14.21 -27.46 7.81
CA PRO A 474 -13.42 -26.84 8.88
C PRO A 474 -11.89 -26.91 8.70
N TRP A 475 -11.42 -27.19 7.49
CA TRP A 475 -10.00 -27.19 7.15
C TRP A 475 -9.47 -25.77 6.93
N PHE A 476 -8.39 -25.43 7.61
CA PHE A 476 -7.65 -24.18 7.43
C PHE A 476 -6.74 -24.26 6.19
N ASP A 477 -7.05 -23.50 5.14
CA ASP A 477 -6.22 -23.40 3.91
C ASP A 477 -4.98 -22.55 4.18
N THR A 478 -3.80 -23.19 4.22
CA THR A 478 -2.52 -22.48 4.43
C THR A 478 -2.15 -21.57 3.25
N GLY A 479 -2.82 -21.71 2.11
CA GLY A 479 -2.46 -21.07 0.83
C GLY A 479 -1.31 -21.77 0.10
N ILE A 480 -0.64 -22.73 0.74
CA ILE A 480 0.43 -23.52 0.13
C ILE A 480 -0.18 -24.50 -0.87
N ARG A 481 0.41 -24.55 -2.07
CA ARG A 481 0.05 -25.49 -3.14
C ARG A 481 1.16 -26.51 -3.30
N MET A 482 0.83 -27.77 -3.03
CA MET A 482 1.72 -28.92 -3.14
C MET A 482 1.66 -29.50 -4.54
N ASN A 483 2.80 -29.93 -5.06
CA ASN A 483 2.91 -30.76 -6.25
C ASN A 483 3.71 -32.03 -5.94
N ALA A 484 3.82 -32.94 -6.91
CA ALA A 484 4.42 -34.26 -6.71
C ALA A 484 5.89 -34.23 -6.20
N SER A 485 6.60 -33.13 -6.44
CA SER A 485 7.97 -32.90 -5.96
C SER A 485 8.07 -32.02 -4.71
N THR A 486 6.99 -31.33 -4.32
CA THR A 486 6.99 -30.45 -3.14
C THR A 486 6.85 -31.26 -1.86
N VAL A 487 7.65 -30.91 -0.86
CA VAL A 487 7.52 -31.43 0.49
C VAL A 487 7.54 -30.26 1.47
N ALA A 488 6.63 -30.25 2.44
CA ALA A 488 6.62 -29.26 3.51
C ALA A 488 7.00 -29.91 4.84
N SER A 489 7.77 -29.20 5.66
CA SER A 489 7.99 -29.56 7.06
C SER A 489 7.11 -28.68 7.93
N ILE A 490 6.32 -29.31 8.79
CA ILE A 490 5.37 -28.67 9.70
C ILE A 490 5.85 -28.95 11.12
N SER A 491 5.87 -27.95 11.99
CA SER A 491 6.33 -28.11 13.38
C SER A 491 5.47 -27.27 14.32
N TYR A 492 5.03 -27.86 15.42
CA TYR A 492 4.34 -27.14 16.49
C TYR A 492 5.31 -26.17 17.17
N LEU A 493 4.87 -24.93 17.38
CA LEU A 493 5.63 -23.92 18.12
C LEU A 493 5.07 -23.72 19.54
N LYS A 494 3.77 -23.40 19.65
CA LYS A 494 3.13 -22.98 20.90
C LYS A 494 1.61 -23.02 20.80
N GLY A 495 0.94 -22.64 21.89
CA GLY A 495 -0.52 -22.59 22.00
C GLY A 495 -1.09 -23.91 22.51
N LEU A 496 -2.34 -23.86 22.95
CA LEU A 496 -3.05 -25.02 23.47
C LEU A 496 -4.51 -24.95 23.00
N TRP A 497 -5.10 -26.11 22.78
CA TRP A 497 -6.49 -26.25 22.39
C TRP A 497 -7.14 -27.49 22.98
N THR A 498 -8.45 -27.63 22.82
CA THR A 498 -9.17 -28.87 23.11
C THR A 498 -10.25 -29.12 22.06
N ALA A 499 -10.49 -30.39 21.76
CA ALA A 499 -11.62 -30.90 20.99
C ALA A 499 -12.84 -31.20 21.89
N ASN A 500 -12.64 -31.23 23.21
CA ASN A 500 -13.71 -31.45 24.16
C ASN A 500 -13.33 -30.85 25.53
N PRO A 501 -14.01 -29.80 26.00
CA PRO A 501 -13.70 -29.15 27.27
C PRO A 501 -14.11 -29.98 28.50
N ASN A 502 -14.83 -31.09 28.32
CA ASN A 502 -15.17 -32.01 29.41
C ASN A 502 -14.08 -33.07 29.64
N ASP A 503 -13.17 -33.27 28.69
CA ASP A 503 -12.05 -34.19 28.84
C ASP A 503 -10.83 -33.50 29.47
N ASN A 504 -9.87 -34.31 29.92
CA ASN A 504 -8.63 -33.82 30.55
C ASN A 504 -8.87 -32.80 31.69
N ASN A 505 -9.98 -32.95 32.44
CA ASN A 505 -10.42 -32.02 33.48
C ASN A 505 -10.55 -30.56 32.99
N GLY A 506 -10.91 -30.35 31.72
CA GLY A 506 -11.04 -29.04 31.09
C GLY A 506 -9.72 -28.34 30.78
N GLN A 507 -8.58 -29.02 30.91
CA GLN A 507 -7.29 -28.47 30.53
C GLN A 507 -7.05 -28.64 29.03
N LEU A 508 -6.68 -27.52 28.38
CA LEU A 508 -6.23 -27.52 26.99
C LEU A 508 -4.90 -28.27 26.83
N TYR A 509 -4.65 -28.83 25.66
CA TYR A 509 -3.48 -29.62 25.32
C TYR A 509 -2.82 -29.16 24.02
N ASN A 510 -1.63 -29.67 23.72
CA ASN A 510 -0.85 -29.27 22.56
C ASN A 510 -1.26 -30.06 21.29
N ALA A 511 -0.49 -29.91 20.21
CA ALA A 511 -0.78 -30.53 18.92
C ALA A 511 -0.77 -32.07 18.91
N ASN A 512 -0.30 -32.76 19.96
CA ASN A 512 -0.43 -34.22 20.06
C ASN A 512 -1.83 -34.71 20.47
N GLY A 513 -2.74 -33.79 20.78
CA GLY A 513 -4.09 -34.13 21.24
C GLY A 513 -4.14 -34.46 22.72
N ASN A 514 -5.25 -35.09 23.12
CA ASN A 514 -5.56 -35.33 24.52
C ASN A 514 -4.46 -36.18 25.21
N PRO A 515 -3.89 -35.75 26.36
CA PRO A 515 -2.81 -36.47 27.02
C PRO A 515 -3.21 -37.84 27.58
N THR A 516 -4.50 -38.11 27.79
CA THR A 516 -4.96 -39.45 28.19
C THR A 516 -5.10 -40.43 27.03
N TYR A 517 -4.81 -39.97 25.80
CA TYR A 517 -5.02 -40.67 24.55
C TYR A 517 -6.46 -41.15 24.36
N ILE A 518 -7.26 -40.38 23.64
CA ILE A 518 -8.62 -40.75 23.27
C ILE A 518 -8.59 -41.17 21.81
N ASN A 519 -8.94 -42.43 21.55
CA ASN A 519 -8.93 -42.98 20.20
C ASN A 519 -10.10 -42.40 19.39
N ALA A 520 -9.80 -41.59 18.37
CA ALA A 520 -10.80 -40.98 17.50
C ALA A 520 -11.68 -42.04 16.82
N LYS A 521 -13.00 -41.85 16.89
CA LYS A 521 -14.00 -42.83 16.44
C LYS A 521 -14.13 -42.84 14.90
N PRO A 522 -14.70 -43.90 14.30
CA PRO A 522 -15.12 -43.86 12.90
C PRO A 522 -16.04 -42.66 12.64
N GLY A 523 -15.73 -41.80 11.67
CA GLY A 523 -16.48 -40.55 11.40
C GLY A 523 -15.70 -39.27 11.73
N TYR A 524 -14.68 -39.38 12.60
CA TYR A 524 -13.73 -38.28 12.85
C TYR A 524 -12.88 -38.01 11.62
N THR A 525 -12.23 -36.84 11.56
CA THR A 525 -11.33 -36.47 10.46
C THR A 525 -10.17 -37.42 10.25
N MET A 526 -9.61 -37.97 11.33
CA MET A 526 -8.58 -39.00 11.28
C MET A 526 -8.87 -40.09 12.31
N PRO A 527 -9.73 -41.08 11.98
CA PRO A 527 -10.07 -42.17 12.89
C PRO A 527 -8.83 -42.98 13.28
N ASN A 528 -8.85 -43.51 14.51
CA ASN A 528 -7.78 -44.28 15.14
C ASN A 528 -6.54 -43.48 15.61
N GLU A 529 -6.50 -42.18 15.36
CA GLU A 529 -5.51 -41.28 15.94
C GLU A 529 -6.06 -40.59 17.20
N ASN A 530 -5.20 -39.88 17.92
CA ASN A 530 -5.60 -39.19 19.14
C ASN A 530 -6.58 -38.04 18.85
N GLU A 531 -7.67 -37.96 19.61
CA GLU A 531 -8.63 -36.85 19.57
C GLU A 531 -7.95 -35.54 19.96
N GLY A 532 -8.26 -34.48 19.20
CA GLY A 532 -7.66 -33.18 19.36
C GLY A 532 -6.22 -33.05 18.86
N ALA A 533 -5.65 -34.07 18.23
CA ALA A 533 -4.34 -33.96 17.59
C ALA A 533 -4.42 -33.04 16.36
N LEU A 534 -3.31 -32.38 16.02
CA LEU A 534 -3.20 -31.66 14.76
C LEU A 534 -3.05 -32.67 13.61
N ILE A 535 -3.83 -32.46 12.57
CA ILE A 535 -3.80 -33.23 11.33
C ILE A 535 -3.69 -32.31 10.12
N GLY A 536 -3.20 -32.86 9.02
CA GLY A 536 -3.06 -32.17 7.75
C GLY A 536 -3.77 -32.92 6.64
N LYS A 537 -4.12 -32.20 5.57
CA LYS A 537 -4.72 -32.77 4.36
C LYS A 537 -4.06 -32.18 3.12
N ILE A 538 -3.74 -33.04 2.15
CA ILE A 538 -3.35 -32.64 0.80
C ILE A 538 -4.20 -33.40 -0.21
N GLY A 539 -5.00 -32.65 -0.97
CA GLY A 539 -6.06 -33.25 -1.80
C GLY A 539 -7.05 -34.00 -0.90
N GLU A 540 -7.23 -35.30 -1.15
CA GLU A 540 -8.09 -36.17 -0.33
C GLU A 540 -7.31 -36.95 0.75
N THR A 541 -5.98 -36.79 0.83
CA THR A 541 -5.16 -37.56 1.77
C THR A 541 -4.99 -36.81 3.08
N VAL A 542 -5.50 -37.38 4.17
CA VAL A 542 -5.33 -36.89 5.55
C VAL A 542 -4.15 -37.61 6.22
N PHE A 543 -3.37 -36.89 7.03
CA PHE A 543 -2.22 -37.42 7.76
C PHE A 543 -2.05 -36.75 9.13
N LEU A 544 -1.43 -37.49 10.06
CA LEU A 544 -1.14 -36.99 11.40
C LEU A 544 0.03 -36.00 11.34
N VAL A 545 -0.13 -34.84 11.97
CA VAL A 545 0.96 -33.86 12.13
C VAL A 545 1.54 -33.94 13.54
N GLY A 546 0.68 -33.96 14.57
CA GLY A 546 1.14 -33.97 15.96
C GLY A 546 2.07 -32.77 16.26
N MET A 547 3.15 -33.02 17.00
CA MET A 547 4.19 -31.99 17.23
C MET A 547 5.00 -31.60 16.00
N GLY A 548 4.96 -32.38 14.92
CA GLY A 548 5.64 -32.05 13.68
C GLY A 548 5.78 -33.23 12.73
N VAL A 549 5.77 -32.93 11.44
CA VAL A 549 5.81 -33.92 10.37
C VAL A 549 6.41 -33.34 9.09
N THR A 550 6.94 -34.21 8.24
CA THR A 550 7.21 -33.90 6.84
C THR A 550 6.05 -34.46 6.01
N THR A 551 5.43 -33.62 5.18
CA THR A 551 4.26 -34.02 4.39
C THR A 551 4.55 -35.25 3.52
N PRO A 552 3.58 -36.15 3.28
CA PRO A 552 3.78 -37.28 2.38
C PRO A 552 4.18 -36.82 0.98
N ALA A 553 5.18 -37.49 0.40
CA ALA A 553 5.69 -37.16 -0.94
C ALA A 553 4.69 -37.56 -2.04
N GLY A 554 4.77 -36.89 -3.19
CA GLY A 554 3.96 -37.23 -4.38
C GLY A 554 2.52 -36.69 -4.35
N LEU A 555 2.09 -36.05 -3.26
CA LEU A 555 0.74 -35.50 -3.15
C LEU A 555 0.62 -34.17 -3.90
N VAL A 556 -0.53 -33.96 -4.54
CA VAL A 556 -0.85 -32.75 -5.29
C VAL A 556 -2.13 -32.15 -4.71
N GLY A 557 -2.11 -30.86 -4.41
CA GLY A 557 -3.28 -30.18 -3.87
C GLY A 557 -2.93 -29.05 -2.92
N LYS A 558 -3.93 -28.54 -2.21
CA LYS A 558 -3.73 -27.56 -1.15
C LYS A 558 -3.23 -28.26 0.10
N LEU A 559 -2.30 -27.64 0.84
CA LEU A 559 -2.02 -28.07 2.21
C LEU A 559 -3.01 -27.38 3.15
N GLU A 560 -3.83 -28.17 3.81
CA GLU A 560 -4.82 -27.69 4.78
C GLU A 560 -4.59 -28.34 6.15
N LEU A 561 -4.94 -27.65 7.23
CA LEU A 561 -4.75 -28.10 8.62
C LEU A 561 -6.07 -28.11 9.39
N CYS A 562 -6.22 -29.03 10.35
CA CYS A 562 -7.40 -29.09 11.21
C CYS A 562 -7.07 -29.79 12.54
N ILE A 563 -7.94 -29.60 13.53
CA ILE A 563 -7.97 -30.45 14.73
C ILE A 563 -8.61 -31.80 14.38
N ASN A 564 -8.11 -32.89 14.98
CA ASN A 564 -8.70 -34.22 14.80
C ASN A 564 -9.95 -34.35 15.68
N ASP A 565 -11.12 -34.22 15.08
CA ASP A 565 -12.39 -34.18 15.79
C ASP A 565 -13.57 -34.62 14.90
N ASP A 566 -14.73 -34.73 15.51
CA ASP A 566 -16.02 -35.09 14.92
C ASP A 566 -16.63 -33.92 14.13
N LEU A 567 -16.07 -33.62 12.95
CA LEU A 567 -16.51 -32.47 12.14
C LEU A 567 -18.01 -32.46 11.82
N ASN A 568 -18.63 -33.63 11.78
CA ASN A 568 -20.03 -33.80 11.42
C ASN A 568 -20.97 -33.83 12.64
N GLY A 569 -20.44 -33.82 13.86
CA GLY A 569 -21.22 -33.94 15.10
C GLY A 569 -21.95 -35.28 15.22
N GLU A 570 -21.38 -36.39 14.73
CA GLU A 570 -21.95 -37.74 14.80
C GLU A 570 -22.04 -38.27 16.25
N TYR A 571 -21.15 -37.84 17.14
CA TYR A 571 -20.97 -38.34 18.49
C TYR A 571 -21.01 -37.25 19.58
N GLY A 572 -21.07 -35.98 19.21
CA GLY A 572 -20.99 -34.86 20.15
C GLY A 572 -21.38 -33.52 19.53
N ALA A 573 -20.82 -32.44 20.09
CA ALA A 573 -21.08 -31.06 19.63
C ALA A 573 -20.27 -30.68 18.37
N GLY A 574 -19.51 -31.63 17.82
CA GLY A 574 -18.51 -31.38 16.77
C GLY A 574 -17.55 -30.29 17.21
N LEU A 575 -17.22 -29.36 16.32
CA LEU A 575 -16.28 -28.30 16.64
C LEU A 575 -16.83 -27.21 17.58
N SER A 576 -18.13 -27.18 17.84
CA SER A 576 -18.78 -26.01 18.47
C SER A 576 -18.46 -25.80 19.94
N ASP A 577 -17.89 -26.81 20.62
CA ASP A 577 -17.36 -26.71 21.97
C ASP A 577 -15.82 -26.72 22.03
N ASN A 578 -15.15 -26.67 20.88
CA ASN A 578 -13.70 -26.60 20.81
C ASN A 578 -13.20 -25.23 21.28
N ILE A 579 -12.07 -25.24 21.99
CA ILE A 579 -11.51 -24.02 22.59
C ILE A 579 -10.03 -23.93 22.29
N GLY A 580 -9.58 -22.73 21.91
CA GLY A 580 -8.17 -22.38 21.78
C GLY A 580 -7.62 -22.46 20.36
N SER A 581 -6.31 -22.28 20.26
CA SER A 581 -5.56 -22.31 19.01
C SER A 581 -4.13 -22.74 19.26
N ILE A 582 -3.50 -23.28 18.22
CA ILE A 582 -2.06 -23.59 18.20
C ILE A 582 -1.36 -22.83 17.09
N THR A 583 -0.08 -22.52 17.29
CA THR A 583 0.79 -21.97 16.25
C THR A 583 1.72 -23.05 15.74
N VAL A 584 1.78 -23.21 14.43
CA VAL A 584 2.74 -24.08 13.74
C VAL A 584 3.62 -23.28 12.80
N GLN A 585 4.80 -23.80 12.54
CA GLN A 585 5.72 -23.27 11.53
C GLN A 585 5.78 -24.23 10.34
N ILE A 586 5.73 -23.68 9.13
CA ILE A 586 5.82 -24.45 7.89
C ILE A 586 6.99 -23.94 7.05
N THR A 587 7.84 -24.86 6.59
CA THR A 587 8.88 -24.62 5.58
C THR A 587 8.58 -25.45 4.35
N VAL A 588 8.61 -24.85 3.16
CA VAL A 588 8.41 -25.56 1.89
C VAL A 588 9.77 -25.85 1.25
N GLY A 589 9.97 -27.11 0.87
CA GLY A 589 11.17 -27.61 0.22
C GLY A 589 10.87 -28.42 -1.04
N PHE A 590 11.95 -28.82 -1.69
CA PHE A 590 12.02 -29.70 -2.85
C PHE A 590 13.06 -30.79 -2.65
#